data_AF-A0A350IDT5-F1
#
_entry.id   AF-A0A350IDT5-F1
#
_cell.length_a   1.000
_cell.length_b   1.000
_cell.length_c   1.000
_cell.angle_alpha   90.00
_cell.angle_beta   90.00
_cell.angle_gamma   90.00
#
_symmetry.space_group_name_H-M   'P 1'
#
loop_
_entity.id
_entity.type
_entity.pdbx_description
1 polymer ?
#
loop_
_entity_poly.entity_id
_entity_poly.type
_entity_poly.pdbx_seq_one_letter_code
_entity_poly.pdbx_strand_id
1 'polypeptide(L)' 'GEEYYWLSGKFIVDEEHKDTDIYWLNQGYASVVPSQHDLTHYKSIAGLGYLEDL' A
#
# COMPACT_ATOMS: atom_id res chain seq x y z
N GLY A 1 23.13 -30.48 -5.08
CA GLY A 1 22.04 -29.63 -5.57
C GLY A 1 21.53 -28.89 -4.37
N GLU A 2 21.47 -27.56 -4.45
CA GLU A 2 21.17 -26.70 -3.30
C GLU A 2 19.66 -26.60 -3.07
N GLU A 3 19.27 -26.34 -1.81
CA GLU A 3 17.89 -26.08 -1.45
C GLU A 3 17.40 -24.77 -2.06
N TYR A 4 16.12 -24.76 -2.46
CA TYR A 4 15.43 -23.56 -2.90
C TYR A 4 14.04 -23.51 -2.27
N TYR A 5 13.58 -22.28 -2.07
CA TYR A 5 12.33 -22.01 -1.37
C TYR A 5 11.44 -21.15 -2.26
N TRP A 6 10.14 -21.45 -2.23
CA TRP A 6 9.12 -20.65 -2.88
C TRP A 6 8.47 -19.72 -1.87
N LEU A 7 8.44 -18.43 -2.19
CA LEU A 7 7.60 -17.49 -1.45
C LEU A 7 6.14 -17.76 -1.78
N SER A 8 5.32 -17.95 -0.76
CA SER A 8 3.87 -18.14 -0.87
C SER A 8 3.15 -17.11 0.02
N GLY A 9 1.87 -16.87 -0.27
CA GLY A 9 1.04 -15.93 0.47
C GLY A 9 -0.43 -16.06 0.11
N LYS A 10 -1.28 -15.41 0.90
CA LYS A 10 -2.72 -15.29 0.66
C LYS A 10 -3.08 -13.83 0.44
N PHE A 11 -3.92 -13.54 -0.55
CA PHE A 11 -4.48 -12.20 -0.73
C PHE A 11 -5.53 -11.95 0.36
N ILE A 12 -5.36 -10.85 1.11
CA ILE A 12 -6.23 -10.46 2.22
C ILE A 12 -6.74 -9.05 1.95
N VAL A 13 -8.05 -8.86 2.15
CA VAL A 13 -8.71 -7.54 2.14
C VAL A 13 -9.29 -7.38 3.54
N ASP A 14 -8.70 -6.50 4.35
CA ASP A 14 -9.05 -6.36 5.77
C ASP A 14 -10.39 -5.65 5.98
N GLU A 15 -10.68 -4.61 5.17
CA GLU A 15 -11.93 -3.84 5.24
C GLU A 15 -12.39 -3.42 3.85
N GLU A 16 -13.70 -3.47 3.59
CA GLU A 16 -14.30 -2.97 2.35
C GLU A 16 -14.66 -1.48 2.47
N HIS A 17 -13.77 -0.62 2.00
CA HIS A 17 -14.05 0.82 1.87
C HIS A 17 -14.37 1.20 0.42
N LYS A 18 -15.39 2.05 0.26
CA LYS A 18 -15.91 2.45 -1.07
C LYS A 18 -14.93 3.32 -1.88
N ASP A 19 -13.87 3.82 -1.27
CA ASP A 19 -12.82 4.60 -1.93
C ASP A 19 -11.65 3.73 -2.43
N THR A 20 -11.72 2.41 -2.22
CA THR A 20 -10.72 1.45 -2.71
C THR A 20 -11.01 0.97 -4.12
N ASP A 21 -9.97 0.57 -4.83
CA ASP A 21 -10.07 -0.08 -6.13
C ASP A 21 -10.78 -1.43 -6.06
N ILE A 22 -10.44 -2.26 -5.06
CA ILE A 22 -11.04 -3.59 -4.86
C ILE A 22 -12.56 -3.50 -4.73
N TYR A 23 -13.07 -2.51 -3.99
CA TYR A 23 -14.53 -2.33 -3.86
C TYR A 23 -15.20 -2.15 -5.24
N TRP A 24 -14.71 -1.25 -6.08
CA TRP A 24 -15.33 -0.98 -7.39
C TRP A 24 -15.14 -2.10 -8.39
N LEU A 25 -14.00 -2.80 -8.34
CA LEU A 25 -13.78 -4.02 -9.13
C LEU A 25 -14.81 -5.09 -8.77
N ASN A 26 -15.10 -5.30 -7.48
CA ASN A 26 -16.12 -6.25 -7.01
C ASN A 26 -17.54 -5.85 -7.44
N GLN A 27 -17.81 -4.56 -7.65
CA GLN A 27 -19.09 -4.07 -8.16
C GLN A 27 -19.21 -4.13 -9.70
N GLY A 28 -18.17 -4.60 -10.41
CA GLY A 28 -18.17 -4.73 -11.87
C GLY A 28 -17.81 -3.45 -12.63
N TYR A 29 -17.18 -2.48 -11.96
CA TYR A 29 -16.70 -1.24 -12.58
C TYR A 29 -15.17 -1.26 -12.73
N ALA A 30 -14.66 -0.56 -13.74
CA ALA A 30 -13.24 -0.25 -13.83
C ALA A 30 -12.87 0.83 -12.78
N SER A 31 -11.73 0.66 -12.10
CA SER A 31 -11.19 1.65 -11.17
C SER A 31 -10.00 2.40 -11.78
N VAL A 32 -9.96 3.72 -11.61
CA VAL A 32 -8.84 4.58 -12.03
C VAL A 32 -8.31 5.29 -10.80
N VAL A 33 -7.11 4.92 -10.37
CA VAL A 33 -6.47 5.45 -9.16
C VAL A 33 -5.33 6.38 -9.54
N PRO A 34 -5.39 7.68 -9.17
CA PRO A 34 -4.25 8.58 -9.34
C PRO A 34 -3.16 8.22 -8.32
N SER A 35 -2.10 7.56 -8.78
CA SER A 35 -0.96 7.19 -7.95
C SER A 35 0.16 8.24 -8.02
N GLN A 36 0.75 8.57 -6.88
CA GLN A 36 1.89 9.48 -6.79
C GLN A 36 3.19 8.69 -6.93
N HIS A 37 4.17 9.23 -7.66
CA HIS A 37 5.52 8.65 -7.75
C HIS A 37 6.39 9.03 -6.56
N ASP A 38 6.14 10.19 -5.96
CA ASP A 38 6.80 10.60 -4.72
C ASP A 38 6.15 9.87 -3.54
N LEU A 39 6.94 9.01 -2.90
CA LEU A 39 6.50 8.20 -1.76
C LEU A 39 6.71 8.93 -0.41
N THR A 40 7.16 10.19 -0.45
CA THR A 40 7.42 10.97 0.76
C THR A 40 6.11 11.30 1.48
N HIS A 41 5.96 10.80 2.71
CA HIS A 41 4.85 11.18 3.58
C HIS A 41 5.15 12.52 4.28
N TYR A 42 5.03 13.62 3.55
CA TYR A 42 5.39 14.98 4.01
C TYR A 42 4.78 15.38 5.35
N LYS A 43 3.54 14.96 5.62
CA LYS A 43 2.85 15.26 6.89
C LYS A 43 3.56 14.68 8.12
N SER A 44 4.31 13.58 7.95
CA SER A 44 5.05 12.97 9.07
C SER A 44 6.36 13.69 9.38
N ILE A 45 6.95 14.43 8.43
CA ILE A 45 8.30 15.00 8.58
C ILE A 45 8.39 15.89 9.81
N ALA A 46 7.41 16.78 10.01
CA ALA A 46 7.40 17.70 11.15
C ALA A 46 7.44 16.99 12.53
N GLY A 47 6.84 15.79 12.62
CA GLY A 47 6.85 14.99 13.85
C GLY A 47 8.13 14.18 14.07
N LEU A 48 9.00 14.09 13.05
CA LEU A 48 10.21 13.28 13.05
C LEU A 48 11.50 14.11 13.15
N GLY A 49 11.40 15.44 13.35
CA GLY A 49 12.57 16.33 13.41
C GLY A 49 13.61 15.95 14.47
N TYR A 50 13.22 15.24 15.53
CA TYR A 50 14.15 14.74 16.54
C TYR A 50 15.24 13.79 15.98
N LEU A 51 15.02 13.20 14.80
CA LEU A 51 16.01 12.35 14.13
C LEU A 51 17.19 13.16 13.56
N GLU A 52 17.05 14.47 13.39
CA GLU A 52 18.14 15.34 12.92
C GLU A 52 19.20 15.58 14.00
N ASP A 53 18.81 15.46 15.27
CA ASP A 53 19.67 15.68 16.44
C ASP A 53 20.34 14.37 16.95
N LEU A 54 20.07 13.24 16.29
CA LEU A 54 20.65 11.92 16.64
C LEU A 54 22.09 11.78 16.15
#